data_AF-A0A9E1ZWG2-F1
#
_entry.id   AF-A0A9E1ZWG2-F1
#
_cell.length_a   1.000
_cell.length_b   1.000
_cell.length_c   1.000
_cell.angle_alpha   90.00
_cell.angle_beta   90.00
_cell.angle_gamma   90.00
#
_symmetry.space_group_name_H-M   'P 1'
#
loop_
_entity.id
_entity.type
_entity.pdbx_description
1 polymer ?
#
loop_
_entity_poly.entity_id
_entity_poly.type
_entity_poly.pdbx_seq_one_letter_code
_entity_poly.pdbx_strand_id
1 'polypeptide(L)'
;MPRPLSLKAVIAVVMGLILGLVLQPYTVTAAGLEQGATGSTADHRQFKSLNTKFASGPEVTKACLECHTEAAKQIHKTQHWTWEFKNPVTGQQLGKKTVVNNFCISTASNISACSSCHIGYGWKDDTFNFAAEENVDCLVCHDSTGAYHKDPKRPKPNLRKIARNVAKTSRATCGACHFKGGGGAAVKHGDLDPSLIEPDMFVDVHMDADGLNFTCATCHQSDQHAVSGSRYNPTASDTKGVNVPGRSGGVRTSCRSCHSDRPHMTKDKLNDHTAKIACQTCHIPRYSRGYFASKEWWDWSTAGQTKPDNTPISKVDAKGHEVYNSKKGDFRWEDNVVPRYVWFNGIVDYTLLGDRIDPKKIVPINAFRGGPEDSKSRIWPVKAMRGKQPYDSVNMTLAVPHTVGKDGFWKTFDWDSALAKGMKSAGQSYSGKYGFVETVMLWPINHMVAPKEEAVTCMSCHTKNGRLSGVEGLYAPGRDSNKLLDMAGLALIILTLGGVIVHGMLRAFFKFKRGKPS
;
A
#
# COMPACT_ATOMS: atom_id res chain seq x y z
N MET A 1 32.52 -59.64 -2.07
CA MET A 1 31.35 -59.02 -2.73
C MET A 1 30.32 -58.66 -1.66
N PRO A 2 30.01 -57.39 -1.41
CA PRO A 2 28.95 -57.03 -0.46
C PRO A 2 27.58 -57.20 -1.11
N ARG A 3 26.63 -57.77 -0.37
CA ARG A 3 25.24 -58.00 -0.81
C ARG A 3 24.54 -56.66 -1.09
N PRO A 4 23.72 -56.55 -2.15
CA PRO A 4 22.95 -55.34 -2.39
C PRO A 4 21.87 -55.17 -1.32
N LEU A 5 21.73 -53.96 -0.77
CA LEU A 5 20.62 -53.61 0.11
C LEU A 5 19.29 -53.78 -0.65
N SER A 6 18.30 -54.35 0.03
CA SER A 6 16.97 -54.51 -0.56
C SER A 6 16.31 -53.15 -0.80
N LEU A 7 15.54 -53.04 -1.89
CA LEU A 7 14.80 -51.84 -2.27
C LEU A 7 13.90 -51.31 -1.14
N LYS A 8 13.42 -52.21 -0.25
CA LYS A 8 12.64 -51.85 0.95
C LYS A 8 13.47 -51.12 2.01
N ALA A 9 14.75 -51.45 2.16
CA ALA A 9 15.65 -50.76 3.08
C ALA A 9 16.02 -49.35 2.56
N VAL A 10 16.15 -49.18 1.25
CA VAL A 10 16.39 -47.87 0.63
C VAL A 10 15.15 -46.96 0.77
N ILE A 11 13.94 -47.50 0.57
CA ILE A 11 12.69 -46.74 0.72
C ILE A 11 12.44 -46.34 2.18
N ALA A 12 12.77 -47.20 3.15
CA ALA A 12 12.62 -46.87 4.58
C ALA A 12 13.59 -45.77 5.05
N VAL A 13 14.83 -45.76 4.54
CA VAL A 13 15.82 -44.72 4.86
C VAL A 13 15.45 -43.38 4.20
N VAL A 14 14.94 -43.41 2.96
CA VAL A 14 14.50 -42.20 2.25
C VAL A 14 13.21 -41.63 2.84
N MET A 15 12.24 -42.46 3.27
CA MET A 15 11.04 -41.97 3.97
C MET A 15 11.35 -41.46 5.38
N GLY A 16 12.31 -42.07 6.10
CA GLY A 16 12.76 -41.57 7.41
C GLY A 16 13.44 -40.20 7.33
N LEU A 17 14.20 -39.96 6.25
CA LEU A 17 14.83 -38.66 5.98
C LEU A 17 13.81 -37.59 5.54
N ILE A 18 12.76 -37.97 4.78
CA ILE A 18 11.71 -37.03 4.36
C ILE A 18 10.77 -36.67 5.53
N LEU A 19 10.48 -37.59 6.45
CA LEU A 19 9.64 -37.29 7.62
C LEU A 19 10.39 -36.50 8.70
N GLY A 20 11.72 -36.64 8.80
CA GLY A 20 12.57 -35.88 9.73
C GLY A 20 12.77 -34.40 9.35
N LEU A 21 12.50 -34.03 8.10
CA LEU A 21 12.66 -32.67 7.58
C LEU A 21 11.38 -31.80 7.62
N VAL A 22 10.21 -32.38 7.95
CA VAL A 22 8.91 -31.69 7.82
C VAL A 22 8.30 -31.25 9.18
N LEU A 23 8.95 -31.58 10.31
CA LEU A 23 8.41 -31.30 11.66
C LEU A 23 9.40 -30.58 12.59
N GLN A 24 10.25 -29.71 12.07
CA GLN A 24 10.92 -28.72 12.94
C GLN A 24 10.04 -27.48 13.07
N PRO A 25 9.61 -27.08 14.29
CA PRO A 25 9.08 -25.76 14.50
C PRO A 25 10.19 -24.77 14.15
N TYR A 26 9.98 -23.97 13.09
CA TYR A 26 10.80 -22.80 12.80
C TYR A 26 10.65 -21.82 13.96
N THR A 27 11.43 -22.04 15.02
CA THR A 27 11.79 -20.98 15.94
C THR A 27 12.77 -20.12 15.18
N VAL A 28 12.28 -19.04 14.59
CA VAL A 28 13.12 -17.94 14.14
C VAL A 28 13.75 -17.36 15.40
N THR A 29 14.85 -17.94 15.84
CA THR A 29 15.78 -17.26 16.72
C THR A 29 16.37 -16.15 15.86
N ALA A 30 15.95 -14.92 16.14
CA ALA A 30 16.66 -13.74 15.69
C ALA A 30 18.09 -13.81 16.27
N ALA A 31 18.99 -14.47 15.56
CA ALA A 31 20.40 -14.40 15.82
C ALA A 31 20.80 -12.93 15.63
N GLY A 32 21.14 -12.29 16.75
CA GLY A 32 21.31 -10.86 16.84
C GLY A 32 22.35 -10.34 15.85
N LEU A 33 21.92 -9.45 14.96
CA LEU A 33 22.79 -8.43 14.43
C LEU A 33 23.05 -7.41 15.54
N GLU A 34 23.98 -7.71 16.46
CA GLU A 34 24.71 -6.67 17.18
C GLU A 34 25.72 -6.02 16.21
N GLN A 35 25.22 -5.41 15.14
CA GLN A 35 26.01 -4.42 14.42
C GLN A 35 25.91 -3.12 15.21
N GLY A 36 26.96 -2.82 15.98
CA GLY A 36 27.16 -1.49 16.53
C GLY A 36 26.98 -0.46 15.41
N ALA A 37 26.18 0.57 15.66
CA ALA A 37 25.79 1.56 14.65
C ALA A 37 27.01 2.14 13.92
N THR A 38 27.32 1.65 12.72
CA THR A 38 28.49 2.07 11.90
C THR A 38 28.30 3.45 11.26
N GLY A 39 27.59 4.37 11.91
CA GLY A 39 27.35 5.72 11.40
C GLY A 39 26.75 6.71 12.39
N SER A 40 26.75 6.42 13.69
CA SER A 40 26.40 7.38 14.75
C SER A 40 27.68 7.77 15.47
N THR A 41 27.88 9.07 15.74
CA THR A 41 28.99 9.55 16.57
C THR A 41 28.74 9.36 18.07
N ALA A 42 27.52 8.97 18.45
CA ALA A 42 27.13 8.68 19.83
C ALA A 42 26.82 7.18 20.02
N ASP A 43 27.40 6.57 21.06
CA ASP A 43 27.05 5.24 21.55
C ASP A 43 26.08 5.35 22.73
N HIS A 44 24.80 5.03 22.47
CA HIS A 44 23.74 5.13 23.47
C HIS A 44 23.94 4.23 24.70
N ARG A 45 24.81 3.21 24.60
CA ARG A 45 25.18 2.34 25.73
C ARG A 45 26.06 3.07 26.75
N GLN A 46 26.69 4.18 26.38
CA GLN A 46 27.59 4.91 27.27
C GLN A 46 26.86 5.98 28.12
N PHE A 47 25.65 6.37 27.74
CA PHE A 47 24.90 7.39 28.49
C PHE A 47 24.35 6.86 29.81
N LYS A 48 24.66 7.57 30.91
CA LYS A 48 24.17 7.25 32.26
C LYS A 48 22.65 7.36 32.36
N SER A 49 22.03 8.33 31.69
CA SER A 49 20.58 8.52 31.63
C SER A 49 19.84 7.31 31.04
N LEU A 50 20.50 6.54 30.17
CA LEU A 50 19.97 5.29 29.59
C LEU A 50 20.40 4.03 30.37
N ASN A 51 21.21 4.18 31.42
CA ASN A 51 21.70 3.09 32.26
C ASN A 51 20.82 2.85 33.51
N THR A 52 19.51 3.08 33.39
CA THR A 52 18.52 2.88 34.45
C THR A 52 17.43 1.91 34.01
N LYS A 53 16.64 1.41 34.96
CA LYS A 53 15.43 0.62 34.67
C LYS A 53 14.26 1.57 34.43
N PHE A 54 13.72 1.55 33.22
CA PHE A 54 12.52 2.31 32.88
C PHE A 54 11.25 1.50 33.20
N ALA A 55 10.28 2.12 33.87
CA ALA A 55 8.97 1.54 34.15
C ALA A 55 7.98 1.76 33.00
N SER A 56 8.19 2.79 32.19
CA SER A 56 7.28 3.17 31.09
C SER A 56 8.02 3.76 29.89
N GLY A 57 7.34 3.77 28.74
CA GLY A 57 7.82 4.43 27.53
C GLY A 57 8.10 5.94 27.72
N PRO A 58 7.17 6.72 28.33
CA PRO A 58 7.41 8.13 28.59
C PRO A 58 8.65 8.44 29.44
N GLU A 59 9.06 7.56 30.36
CA GLU A 59 10.33 7.74 31.09
C GLU A 59 11.55 7.60 30.16
N VAL A 60 11.49 6.70 29.18
CA VAL A 60 12.53 6.60 28.14
C VAL A 60 12.56 7.89 27.33
N THR A 61 11.42 8.39 26.89
CA THR A 61 11.33 9.63 26.12
C THR A 61 11.88 10.82 26.89
N LYS A 62 11.58 10.95 28.20
CA LYS A 62 12.18 11.99 29.06
C LYS A 62 13.71 11.91 29.06
N ALA A 63 14.29 10.72 29.18
CA ALA A 63 15.74 10.54 29.09
C ALA A 63 16.30 10.88 27.69
N CYS A 64 15.57 10.57 26.62
CA CYS A 64 15.97 10.95 25.26
C CYS A 64 15.99 12.48 25.06
N LEU A 65 15.01 13.20 25.64
CA LEU A 65 14.85 14.64 25.49
C LEU A 65 15.92 15.46 26.24
N GLU A 66 16.70 14.86 27.14
CA GLU A 66 17.88 15.49 27.75
C GLU A 66 18.92 15.89 26.69
N CYS A 67 19.01 15.13 25.59
CA CYS A 67 19.95 15.40 24.48
C CYS A 67 19.23 15.78 23.17
N HIS A 68 18.04 15.23 22.91
CA HIS A 68 17.27 15.46 21.69
C HIS A 68 16.17 16.51 21.89
N THR A 69 16.55 17.68 22.39
CA THR A 69 15.67 18.73 22.93
C THR A 69 14.60 19.26 21.97
N GLU A 70 14.78 19.09 20.66
CA GLU A 70 13.83 19.55 19.63
C GLU A 70 13.06 18.41 18.95
N ALA A 71 13.43 17.15 19.19
CA ALA A 71 12.88 16.02 18.43
C ALA A 71 11.37 15.84 18.65
N ALA A 72 10.89 15.94 19.89
CA ALA A 72 9.45 15.85 20.16
C ALA A 72 8.67 17.01 19.51
N LYS A 73 9.17 18.24 19.62
CA LYS A 73 8.54 19.43 18.99
C LYS A 73 8.48 19.33 17.48
N GLN A 74 9.51 18.75 16.85
CA GLN A 74 9.52 18.45 15.42
C GLN A 74 8.45 17.40 15.08
N ILE A 75 8.42 16.28 15.80
CA ILE A 75 7.43 15.22 15.64
C ILE A 75 6.00 15.74 15.82
N HIS A 76 5.75 16.63 16.77
CA HIS A 76 4.44 17.20 17.04
C HIS A 76 3.82 17.92 15.84
N LYS A 77 4.64 18.40 14.90
CA LYS A 77 4.20 19.08 13.67
C LYS A 77 3.89 18.11 12.52
N THR A 78 4.16 16.82 12.69
CA THR A 78 4.06 15.83 11.61
C THR A 78 2.69 15.14 11.57
N GLN A 79 2.38 14.56 10.40
CA GLN A 79 1.19 13.73 10.22
C GLN A 79 1.23 12.44 11.05
N HIS A 80 2.43 11.93 11.39
CA HIS A 80 2.57 10.73 12.22
C HIS A 80 2.07 10.98 13.64
N TRP A 81 2.29 12.18 14.18
CA TRP A 81 1.79 12.59 15.49
C TRP A 81 0.33 13.03 15.48
N THR A 82 0.00 14.01 14.64
CA THR A 82 -1.32 14.65 14.66
C THR A 82 -2.42 13.75 14.08
N TRP A 83 -2.04 12.86 13.14
CA TRP A 83 -2.95 12.13 12.27
C TRP A 83 -3.89 13.05 11.48
N GLU A 84 -3.45 14.27 11.20
CA GLU A 84 -4.20 15.31 10.50
C GLU A 84 -3.44 15.79 9.26
N PHE A 85 -4.19 16.25 8.27
CA PHE A 85 -3.64 16.83 7.05
C PHE A 85 -4.64 17.74 6.38
N LYS A 86 -4.37 19.04 6.34
CA LYS A 86 -5.13 19.96 5.49
C LYS A 86 -4.59 19.88 4.07
N ASN A 87 -5.38 19.36 3.15
CA ASN A 87 -4.98 19.25 1.75
C ASN A 87 -4.93 20.66 1.12
N PRO A 88 -3.76 21.13 0.65
CA PRO A 88 -3.65 22.49 0.10
C PRO A 88 -4.32 22.65 -1.27
N VAL A 89 -4.57 21.54 -1.99
CA VAL A 89 -5.17 21.56 -3.33
C VAL A 89 -6.69 21.47 -3.27
N THR A 90 -7.22 20.52 -2.48
CA THR A 90 -8.68 20.31 -2.38
C THR A 90 -9.32 21.11 -1.25
N GLY A 91 -8.53 21.62 -0.31
CA GLY A 91 -9.01 22.28 0.91
C GLY A 91 -9.55 21.32 1.97
N GLN A 92 -9.65 20.02 1.68
CA GLN A 92 -10.22 19.03 2.60
C GLN A 92 -9.36 18.85 3.85
N GLN A 93 -10.02 18.75 5.01
CA GLN A 93 -9.39 18.25 6.23
C GLN A 93 -9.35 16.72 6.16
N LEU A 94 -8.15 16.17 6.04
CA LEU A 94 -7.86 14.75 5.91
C LEU A 94 -6.96 14.29 7.08
N GLY A 95 -6.43 13.08 6.97
CA GLY A 95 -5.66 12.43 8.01
C GLY A 95 -6.43 11.31 8.68
N LYS A 96 -5.71 10.41 9.36
CA LYS A 96 -6.30 9.18 9.93
C LYS A 96 -7.38 9.47 10.99
N LYS A 97 -7.33 10.63 11.66
CA LYS A 97 -8.39 11.10 12.57
C LYS A 97 -9.72 11.39 11.85
N THR A 98 -9.65 11.89 10.63
CA THR A 98 -10.81 12.48 9.93
C THR A 98 -11.36 11.56 8.86
N VAL A 99 -10.50 10.85 8.11
CA VAL A 99 -10.94 10.09 6.94
C VAL A 99 -11.62 8.78 7.31
N VAL A 100 -12.62 8.42 6.52
CA VAL A 100 -13.23 7.09 6.53
C VAL A 100 -12.46 6.16 5.59
N ASN A 101 -12.44 4.88 5.91
CA ASN A 101 -12.02 3.80 5.00
C ASN A 101 -13.09 2.71 4.96
N ASN A 102 -12.93 1.72 4.09
CA ASN A 102 -13.79 0.53 4.04
C ASN A 102 -13.10 -0.73 4.63
N PHE A 103 -12.23 -0.51 5.63
CA PHE A 103 -11.66 -1.55 6.48
C PHE A 103 -12.33 -1.48 7.87
N CYS A 104 -11.66 -0.89 8.85
CA CYS A 104 -12.19 -0.63 10.19
C CYS A 104 -13.02 0.66 10.28
N ILE A 105 -13.37 1.27 9.14
CA ILE A 105 -14.22 2.45 9.01
C ILE A 105 -13.56 3.73 9.48
N SER A 106 -13.47 3.98 10.79
CA SER A 106 -12.95 5.24 11.33
C SER A 106 -12.30 5.06 12.71
N THR A 107 -11.39 5.96 13.05
CA THR A 107 -10.80 6.03 14.39
C THR A 107 -11.72 6.69 15.41
N ALA A 108 -12.72 7.48 14.99
CA ALA A 108 -13.69 8.09 15.90
C ALA A 108 -14.35 7.00 16.76
N SER A 109 -14.51 7.24 18.07
CA SER A 109 -14.87 6.27 19.12
C SER A 109 -13.95 5.04 19.31
N ASN A 110 -13.05 4.76 18.37
CA ASN A 110 -12.26 3.52 18.31
C ASN A 110 -10.76 3.72 18.53
N ILE A 111 -10.35 4.89 19.04
CA ILE A 111 -8.95 5.31 19.01
C ILE A 111 -8.04 4.39 19.83
N SER A 112 -8.53 3.83 20.95
CA SER A 112 -7.79 2.92 21.83
C SER A 112 -7.29 1.64 21.14
N ALA A 113 -7.99 1.14 20.11
CA ALA A 113 -7.47 0.04 19.29
C ALA A 113 -6.56 0.54 18.16
N CYS A 114 -6.88 1.70 17.59
CA CYS A 114 -6.20 2.25 16.42
C CYS A 114 -4.81 2.80 16.74
N SER A 115 -4.64 3.36 17.95
CA SER A 115 -3.42 4.02 18.44
C SER A 115 -2.28 3.07 18.80
N SER A 116 -2.53 1.76 18.74
CA SER A 116 -1.46 0.75 18.70
C SER A 116 -0.43 1.02 17.58
N CYS A 117 -0.86 1.68 16.50
CA CYS A 117 -0.01 2.13 15.40
C CYS A 117 0.26 3.66 15.41
N HIS A 118 -0.04 4.35 16.51
CA HIS A 118 0.34 5.76 16.68
C HIS A 118 1.74 5.83 17.29
N ILE A 119 2.50 6.87 16.95
CA ILE A 119 3.86 7.09 17.46
C ILE A 119 3.86 7.82 18.82
N GLY A 120 2.88 7.52 19.66
CA GLY A 120 2.75 8.08 21.00
C GLY A 120 2.20 7.10 22.03
N TYR A 121 2.38 7.45 23.29
CA TYR A 121 1.97 6.66 24.45
C TYR A 121 0.67 7.18 25.06
N GLY A 122 -0.32 6.31 25.24
CA GLY A 122 -1.51 6.64 26.05
C GLY A 122 -2.67 7.30 25.31
N TRP A 123 -2.63 7.43 23.98
CA TRP A 123 -3.76 7.95 23.22
C TRP A 123 -4.91 6.93 23.17
N LYS A 124 -5.91 7.12 24.04
CA LYS A 124 -7.05 6.21 24.23
C LYS A 124 -8.42 6.86 24.03
N ASP A 125 -8.48 8.18 24.08
CA ASP A 125 -9.66 9.03 23.92
C ASP A 125 -9.23 10.48 23.63
N ASP A 126 -10.19 11.41 23.63
CA ASP A 126 -9.99 12.83 23.30
C ASP A 126 -9.25 13.62 24.40
N THR A 127 -8.96 13.02 25.55
CA THR A 127 -8.18 13.66 26.64
C THR A 127 -6.66 13.58 26.43
N PHE A 128 -6.22 12.96 25.32
CA PHE A 128 -4.81 12.80 25.02
C PHE A 128 -4.12 14.16 24.81
N ASN A 129 -3.08 14.42 25.59
CA ASN A 129 -2.31 15.66 25.50
C ASN A 129 -1.29 15.60 24.35
N PHE A 130 -1.65 16.15 23.19
CA PHE A 130 -0.77 16.27 22.02
C PHE A 130 0.41 17.23 22.21
N ALA A 131 0.44 18.02 23.29
CA ALA A 131 1.55 18.92 23.61
C ALA A 131 2.59 18.30 24.56
N ALA A 132 2.28 17.18 25.22
CA ALA A 132 3.20 16.50 26.14
C ALA A 132 4.32 15.80 25.35
N GLU A 133 5.52 16.35 25.42
CA GLU A 133 6.70 15.84 24.69
C GLU A 133 7.09 14.42 25.13
N GLU A 134 6.91 14.07 26.40
CA GLU A 134 7.20 12.72 26.89
C GLU A 134 6.29 11.63 26.32
N ASN A 135 5.15 12.01 25.74
CA ASN A 135 4.23 11.06 25.14
C ASN A 135 4.67 10.63 23.74
N VAL A 136 5.72 11.23 23.17
CA VAL A 136 6.30 10.77 21.89
C VAL A 136 6.96 9.41 22.08
N ASP A 137 6.67 8.48 21.17
CA ASP A 137 7.24 7.15 21.16
C ASP A 137 8.48 7.10 20.25
N CYS A 138 9.65 7.41 20.81
CA CYS A 138 10.90 7.38 20.04
C CYS A 138 11.30 5.96 19.62
N LEU A 139 10.95 4.95 20.42
CA LEU A 139 11.42 3.58 20.25
C LEU A 139 10.75 2.85 19.09
N VAL A 140 9.49 3.17 18.78
CA VAL A 140 8.76 2.49 17.68
C VAL A 140 9.44 2.63 16.32
N CYS A 141 10.18 3.73 16.10
CA CYS A 141 10.92 3.98 14.86
C CYS A 141 12.41 3.67 14.98
N HIS A 142 12.98 3.71 16.19
CA HIS A 142 14.43 3.65 16.39
C HIS A 142 14.94 2.38 17.07
N ASP A 143 14.07 1.44 17.46
CA ASP A 143 14.51 0.14 17.98
C ASP A 143 15.30 -0.65 16.92
N SER A 144 16.55 -1.01 17.24
CA SER A 144 17.37 -1.89 16.40
C SER A 144 17.46 -3.33 16.94
N THR A 145 16.83 -3.61 18.08
CA THR A 145 16.89 -4.93 18.72
C THR A 145 15.83 -5.91 18.20
N GLY A 146 14.78 -5.39 17.54
CA GLY A 146 13.61 -6.17 17.13
C GLY A 146 12.69 -6.58 18.28
N ALA A 147 13.00 -6.16 19.51
CA ALA A 147 12.27 -6.54 20.71
C ALA A 147 11.14 -5.56 21.08
N TYR A 148 11.15 -4.34 20.54
CA TYR A 148 10.14 -3.34 20.88
C TYR A 148 8.77 -3.68 20.27
N HIS A 149 7.72 -3.57 21.08
CA HIS A 149 6.34 -3.68 20.61
C HIS A 149 5.37 -2.99 21.57
N LYS A 150 4.21 -2.63 21.03
CA LYS A 150 3.08 -2.03 21.78
C LYS A 150 1.94 -3.03 22.03
N ASP A 151 2.14 -4.29 21.66
CA ASP A 151 1.13 -5.34 21.86
C ASP A 151 1.00 -5.69 23.35
N PRO A 152 -0.17 -5.44 23.98
CA PRO A 152 -0.39 -5.73 25.40
C PRO A 152 -0.43 -7.23 25.72
N LYS A 153 -0.57 -8.11 24.71
CA LYS A 153 -0.60 -9.57 24.90
C LYS A 153 0.79 -10.19 25.03
N ARG A 154 1.83 -9.45 24.64
CA ARG A 154 3.22 -9.90 24.71
C ARG A 154 3.86 -9.43 26.02
N PRO A 155 4.86 -10.16 26.57
CA PRO A 155 5.60 -9.73 27.74
C PRO A 155 6.17 -8.32 27.56
N LYS A 156 6.18 -7.51 28.62
CA LYS A 156 6.70 -6.13 28.53
C LYS A 156 8.16 -6.15 28.05
N PRO A 157 8.52 -5.35 27.04
CA PRO A 157 9.87 -5.33 26.51
C PRO A 157 10.87 -4.74 27.52
N ASN A 158 12.13 -5.15 27.43
CA ASN A 158 13.20 -4.57 28.23
C ASN A 158 13.60 -3.18 27.67
N LEU A 159 12.93 -2.14 28.16
CA LEU A 159 13.11 -0.77 27.69
C LEU A 159 14.54 -0.25 27.86
N ARG A 160 15.26 -0.65 28.92
CA ARG A 160 16.68 -0.29 29.10
C ARG A 160 17.54 -0.84 27.96
N LYS A 161 17.35 -2.13 27.63
CA LYS A 161 18.09 -2.76 26.53
C LYS A 161 17.79 -2.07 25.20
N ILE A 162 16.52 -1.78 24.92
CA ILE A 162 16.09 -1.16 23.67
C ILE A 162 16.62 0.28 23.56
N ALA A 163 16.44 1.11 24.58
CA ALA A 163 16.88 2.50 24.57
C ALA A 163 18.40 2.65 24.36
N ARG A 164 19.19 1.70 24.87
CA ARG A 164 20.65 1.67 24.69
C ARG A 164 21.10 1.17 23.31
N ASN A 165 20.20 0.57 22.54
CA ASN A 165 20.45 0.05 21.19
C ASN A 165 19.52 0.71 20.16
N VAL A 166 19.26 2.00 20.32
CA VAL A 166 18.54 2.76 19.29
C VAL A 166 19.46 3.02 18.09
N ALA A 167 18.88 3.01 16.89
CA ALA A 167 19.60 3.24 15.65
C ALA A 167 18.73 4.00 14.63
N LYS A 168 19.23 4.15 13.41
CA LYS A 168 18.42 4.64 12.28
C LYS A 168 17.23 3.70 12.03
N THR A 169 16.15 4.25 11.49
CA THR A 169 14.96 3.49 11.14
C THR A 169 15.29 2.35 10.18
N SER A 170 14.61 1.22 10.34
CA SER A 170 14.68 0.05 9.46
C SER A 170 13.32 -0.25 8.82
N ARG A 171 13.29 -1.13 7.80
CA ARG A 171 12.03 -1.63 7.22
C ARG A 171 11.14 -2.28 8.28
N ALA A 172 11.71 -2.98 9.26
CA ALA A 172 10.96 -3.57 10.37
C ALA A 172 10.30 -2.52 11.27
N THR A 173 10.99 -1.43 11.62
CA THR A 173 10.42 -0.36 12.46
C THR A 173 9.28 0.40 11.78
N CYS A 174 9.43 0.74 10.49
CA CYS A 174 8.33 1.32 9.70
C CYS A 174 7.18 0.29 9.55
N GLY A 175 7.56 -0.96 9.29
CA GLY A 175 6.68 -2.10 9.08
C GLY A 175 5.83 -2.48 10.29
N ALA A 176 6.28 -2.17 11.51
CA ALA A 176 5.52 -2.40 12.75
C ALA A 176 4.10 -1.84 12.67
N CYS A 177 3.92 -0.73 11.94
CA CYS A 177 2.63 -0.13 11.65
C CYS A 177 2.20 -0.33 10.18
N HIS A 178 3.11 -0.12 9.23
CA HIS A 178 2.77 -0.05 7.81
C HIS A 178 2.43 -1.41 7.18
N PHE A 179 3.02 -2.51 7.65
CA PHE A 179 2.78 -3.86 7.12
C PHE A 179 1.51 -4.50 7.66
N LYS A 180 0.96 -3.98 8.77
CA LYS A 180 -0.17 -4.59 9.51
C LYS A 180 -1.44 -3.73 9.55
N GLY A 181 -1.50 -2.68 8.71
CA GLY A 181 -2.64 -1.78 8.65
C GLY A 181 -3.95 -2.51 8.32
N GLY A 182 -5.05 -2.18 8.98
CA GLY A 182 -6.35 -2.85 8.79
C GLY A 182 -6.55 -4.11 9.64
N GLY A 183 -5.65 -4.37 10.60
CA GLY A 183 -5.79 -5.44 11.61
C GLY A 183 -5.06 -6.74 11.27
N GLY A 184 -4.16 -6.73 10.28
CA GLY A 184 -3.37 -7.89 9.89
C GLY A 184 -2.35 -7.56 8.79
N ALA A 185 -1.41 -8.48 8.57
CA ALA A 185 -0.40 -8.35 7.53
C ALA A 185 -1.03 -8.23 6.13
N ALA A 186 -0.50 -7.35 5.27
CA ALA A 186 -0.96 -7.11 3.89
C ALA A 186 -2.46 -6.75 3.71
N VAL A 187 -3.23 -6.57 4.80
CA VAL A 187 -4.67 -6.31 4.72
C VAL A 187 -4.95 -5.03 3.94
N LYS A 188 -4.20 -3.95 4.23
CA LYS A 188 -4.48 -2.61 3.72
C LYS A 188 -3.71 -2.28 2.44
N HIS A 189 -2.40 -2.05 2.53
CA HIS A 189 -1.53 -1.78 1.38
C HIS A 189 -1.08 -3.13 0.84
N GLY A 190 -1.61 -3.56 -0.31
CA GLY A 190 -1.26 -4.87 -0.87
C GLY A 190 0.21 -4.96 -1.31
N ASP A 191 0.92 -3.84 -1.39
CA ASP A 191 2.34 -3.73 -1.72
C ASP A 191 3.24 -3.50 -0.50
N LEU A 192 2.72 -3.57 0.73
CA LEU A 192 3.51 -3.45 1.95
C LEU A 192 3.13 -4.53 2.98
N ASP A 193 4.03 -5.49 3.16
CA ASP A 193 3.83 -6.60 4.09
C ASP A 193 5.16 -7.05 4.73
N PRO A 194 5.14 -7.94 5.75
CA PRO A 194 6.33 -8.36 6.48
C PRO A 194 7.45 -9.02 5.65
N SER A 195 7.16 -9.54 4.46
CA SER A 195 8.19 -10.05 3.52
C SER A 195 9.19 -8.96 3.11
N LEU A 196 8.83 -7.68 3.23
CA LEU A 196 9.71 -6.55 2.95
C LEU A 196 10.71 -6.26 4.08
N ILE A 197 10.75 -7.04 5.16
CA ILE A 197 11.80 -6.88 6.17
C ILE A 197 13.15 -7.29 5.57
N GLU A 198 13.21 -8.46 4.93
CA GLU A 198 14.37 -9.02 4.23
C GLU A 198 13.89 -9.67 2.93
N PRO A 199 13.44 -8.86 1.94
CA PRO A 199 12.91 -9.39 0.70
C PRO A 199 14.04 -9.86 -0.22
N ASP A 200 13.73 -10.81 -1.11
CA ASP A 200 14.56 -11.05 -2.28
C ASP A 200 14.23 -10.05 -3.41
N MET A 201 15.06 -10.06 -4.46
CA MET A 201 14.90 -9.23 -5.66
C MET A 201 13.54 -9.42 -6.37
N PHE A 202 12.90 -10.59 -6.25
CA PHE A 202 11.61 -10.85 -6.86
C PHE A 202 10.49 -10.17 -6.09
N VAL A 203 10.58 -10.00 -4.78
CA VAL A 203 9.60 -9.23 -4.01
C VAL A 203 9.75 -7.72 -4.29
N ASP A 204 10.94 -7.14 -4.14
CA ASP A 204 11.21 -5.73 -4.47
C ASP A 204 12.69 -5.47 -4.78
N VAL A 205 13.00 -5.02 -6.00
CA VAL A 205 14.39 -4.79 -6.46
C VAL A 205 15.15 -3.69 -5.71
N HIS A 206 14.46 -2.74 -5.08
CA HIS A 206 15.12 -1.66 -4.34
C HIS A 206 15.41 -2.09 -2.90
N MET A 207 14.50 -2.87 -2.30
CA MET A 207 14.60 -3.33 -0.93
C MET A 207 15.28 -4.69 -0.78
N ASP A 208 15.58 -5.38 -1.89
CA ASP A 208 16.32 -6.65 -1.96
C ASP A 208 17.48 -6.69 -0.96
N ALA A 209 17.41 -7.62 -0.02
CA ALA A 209 18.31 -7.71 1.12
C ALA A 209 19.76 -8.01 0.70
N ASP A 210 19.93 -8.77 -0.38
CA ASP A 210 21.24 -9.13 -0.97
C ASP A 210 21.70 -8.13 -2.04
N GLY A 211 20.83 -7.19 -2.43
CA GLY A 211 21.06 -6.21 -3.48
C GLY A 211 21.28 -4.79 -2.93
N LEU A 212 20.45 -3.84 -3.39
CA LEU A 212 20.53 -2.43 -2.96
C LEU A 212 20.17 -2.24 -1.48
N ASN A 213 19.35 -3.16 -0.92
CA ASN A 213 18.95 -3.22 0.48
C ASN A 213 18.44 -1.88 1.05
N PHE A 214 17.65 -1.14 0.27
CA PHE A 214 17.15 0.17 0.71
C PHE A 214 16.27 0.06 1.94
N THR A 215 16.47 0.96 2.91
CA THR A 215 15.48 1.22 3.96
C THR A 215 14.37 2.10 3.42
N CYS A 216 13.24 2.18 4.12
CA CYS A 216 12.15 3.11 3.74
C CYS A 216 12.67 4.56 3.65
N ALA A 217 13.54 4.96 4.58
CA ALA A 217 14.11 6.30 4.67
C ALA A 217 15.09 6.64 3.52
N THR A 218 15.52 5.66 2.72
CA THR A 218 16.32 5.92 1.52
C THR A 218 15.53 6.72 0.49
N CYS A 219 14.25 6.38 0.29
CA CYS A 219 13.33 7.10 -0.60
C CYS A 219 12.49 8.13 0.18
N HIS A 220 11.93 7.72 1.31
CA HIS A 220 11.14 8.55 2.23
C HIS A 220 12.05 9.33 3.16
N GLN A 221 12.89 10.18 2.59
CA GLN A 221 13.79 11.03 3.34
C GLN A 221 13.00 11.92 4.29
N SER A 222 13.59 12.21 5.44
CA SER A 222 13.01 13.07 6.46
C SER A 222 13.93 14.23 6.77
N ASP A 223 13.34 15.41 6.92
CA ASP A 223 13.98 16.58 7.51
C ASP A 223 13.16 17.00 8.72
N GLN A 224 13.81 17.29 9.85
CA GLN A 224 13.13 17.59 11.12
C GLN A 224 12.00 16.58 11.45
N HIS A 225 12.28 15.29 11.33
CA HIS A 225 11.31 14.17 11.49
C HIS A 225 10.09 14.20 10.56
N ALA A 226 9.97 15.16 9.65
CA ALA A 226 8.94 15.21 8.63
C ALA A 226 9.30 14.26 7.49
N VAL A 227 8.75 13.04 7.56
CA VAL A 227 8.92 12.01 6.54
C VAL A 227 8.21 12.43 5.25
N SER A 228 8.94 12.41 4.14
CA SER A 228 8.42 12.80 2.83
C SER A 228 7.54 11.72 2.19
N GLY A 229 6.69 12.15 1.24
CA GLY A 229 5.70 11.30 0.58
C GLY A 229 4.39 11.26 1.34
N SER A 230 3.27 11.34 0.62
CA SER A 230 1.95 11.31 1.24
C SER A 230 0.92 10.71 0.30
N ARG A 231 0.04 9.85 0.84
CA ARG A 231 -1.13 9.35 0.10
C ARG A 231 -2.23 10.41 -0.08
N TYR A 232 -2.18 11.50 0.69
CA TYR A 232 -3.18 12.57 0.63
C TYR A 232 -2.82 13.67 -0.38
N ASN A 233 -1.55 13.81 -0.71
CA ASN A 233 -1.04 14.70 -1.75
C ASN A 233 0.13 14.03 -2.49
N PRO A 234 -0.13 12.95 -3.23
CA PRO A 234 0.92 12.21 -3.93
C PRO A 234 1.35 12.91 -5.22
N THR A 235 2.59 12.67 -5.62
CA THR A 235 3.13 13.15 -6.89
C THR A 235 2.83 12.17 -8.01
N ALA A 236 1.76 12.40 -8.79
CA ALA A 236 1.43 11.54 -9.93
C ALA A 236 2.40 11.70 -11.11
N SER A 237 3.00 12.88 -11.25
CA SER A 237 4.00 13.16 -12.27
C SER A 237 5.14 13.99 -11.73
N ASP A 238 6.33 13.38 -11.66
CA ASP A 238 7.55 14.10 -11.37
C ASP A 238 8.23 14.60 -12.66
N THR A 239 8.52 15.89 -12.67
CA THR A 239 9.16 16.63 -13.76
C THR A 239 10.45 17.31 -13.31
N LYS A 240 10.85 17.15 -12.04
CA LYS A 240 12.04 17.78 -11.46
C LYS A 240 13.35 17.10 -11.86
N GLY A 241 13.27 15.90 -12.43
CA GLY A 241 14.43 15.12 -12.87
C GLY A 241 15.17 14.45 -11.72
N VAL A 242 16.33 13.88 -12.05
CA VAL A 242 17.16 13.12 -11.11
C VAL A 242 17.71 14.04 -10.02
N ASN A 243 17.49 13.65 -8.78
CA ASN A 243 17.94 14.36 -7.60
C ASN A 243 19.41 14.05 -7.31
N VAL A 244 20.25 15.08 -7.28
CA VAL A 244 21.67 14.97 -6.92
C VAL A 244 21.85 15.37 -5.46
N PRO A 245 22.38 14.49 -4.58
CA PRO A 245 22.65 14.82 -3.18
C PRO A 245 23.45 16.13 -3.05
N GLY A 246 23.01 17.04 -2.18
CA GLY A 246 23.71 18.30 -1.91
C GLY A 246 23.57 19.40 -2.96
N ARG A 247 22.91 19.15 -4.11
CA ARG A 247 22.66 20.16 -5.16
C ARG A 247 21.18 20.46 -5.39
N SER A 248 20.29 19.48 -5.14
CA SER A 248 18.85 19.63 -5.31
C SER A 248 18.11 19.29 -4.01
N GLY A 249 17.39 20.25 -3.43
CA GLY A 249 16.53 20.06 -2.25
C GLY A 249 15.22 19.29 -2.56
N GLY A 250 15.26 18.36 -3.50
CA GLY A 250 14.09 17.60 -3.93
C GLY A 250 13.77 16.42 -3.02
N VAL A 251 12.49 16.05 -2.96
CA VAL A 251 12.02 14.80 -2.34
C VAL A 251 12.35 13.62 -3.27
N ARG A 252 12.75 12.47 -2.72
CA ARG A 252 13.17 11.27 -3.49
C ARG A 252 12.13 10.16 -3.60
N THR A 253 10.87 10.45 -3.33
CA THR A 253 9.78 9.46 -3.29
C THR A 253 9.21 9.13 -4.68
N SER A 254 9.90 9.49 -5.77
CA SER A 254 9.48 9.21 -7.14
C SER A 254 10.55 8.41 -7.88
N CYS A 255 10.16 7.60 -8.87
CA CYS A 255 11.12 6.88 -9.72
C CYS A 255 12.09 7.86 -10.41
N ARG A 256 11.58 9.00 -10.87
CA ARG A 256 12.36 10.00 -11.61
C ARG A 256 13.34 10.80 -10.75
N SER A 257 13.25 10.66 -9.42
CA SER A 257 14.24 11.21 -8.51
C SER A 257 15.59 10.48 -8.59
N CYS A 258 15.61 9.24 -9.09
CA CYS A 258 16.83 8.43 -9.24
C CYS A 258 17.06 7.98 -10.69
N HIS A 259 15.99 7.82 -11.48
CA HIS A 259 16.04 7.41 -12.88
C HIS A 259 15.70 8.56 -13.81
N SER A 260 16.24 8.56 -15.04
CA SER A 260 15.83 9.56 -16.03
C SER A 260 14.35 9.38 -16.42
N ASP A 261 13.77 10.39 -17.06
CA ASP A 261 12.45 10.30 -17.69
C ASP A 261 12.47 9.44 -18.97
N ARG A 262 13.65 9.09 -19.48
CA ARG A 262 13.88 8.20 -20.62
C ARG A 262 14.82 7.03 -20.24
N PRO A 263 14.41 6.13 -19.34
CA PRO A 263 15.32 5.13 -18.77
C PRO A 263 15.63 3.95 -19.72
N HIS A 264 14.90 3.79 -20.82
CA HIS A 264 15.03 2.64 -21.72
C HIS A 264 16.01 2.94 -22.87
N MET A 265 17.28 2.58 -22.71
CA MET A 265 18.35 2.93 -23.66
C MET A 265 18.18 2.33 -25.05
N THR A 266 17.59 1.13 -25.16
CA THR A 266 17.45 0.40 -26.45
C THR A 266 16.02 0.31 -26.96
N LYS A 267 15.05 0.90 -26.24
CA LYS A 267 13.62 0.79 -26.53
C LYS A 267 12.95 2.16 -26.42
N ASP A 268 13.24 3.05 -27.36
CA ASP A 268 12.75 4.42 -27.34
C ASP A 268 11.23 4.55 -27.26
N LYS A 269 10.49 3.59 -27.84
CA LYS A 269 9.03 3.61 -27.74
C LYS A 269 8.54 3.47 -26.29
N LEU A 270 9.25 2.76 -25.43
CA LEU A 270 8.91 2.71 -24.00
C LEU A 270 9.13 4.05 -23.30
N ASN A 271 10.10 4.85 -23.76
CA ASN A 271 10.31 6.20 -23.24
C ASN A 271 9.12 7.11 -23.56
N ASP A 272 8.53 7.00 -24.75
CA ASP A 272 7.31 7.75 -25.11
C ASP A 272 6.13 7.42 -24.18
N HIS A 273 6.00 6.16 -23.76
CA HIS A 273 4.91 5.74 -22.87
C HIS A 273 4.96 6.48 -21.53
N THR A 274 6.14 6.87 -21.05
CA THR A 274 6.29 7.57 -19.76
C THR A 274 5.58 8.93 -19.71
N ALA A 275 5.16 9.47 -20.87
CA ALA A 275 4.33 10.66 -20.93
C ALA A 275 2.93 10.43 -20.32
N LYS A 276 2.34 9.25 -20.53
CA LYS A 276 0.96 8.91 -20.14
C LYS A 276 0.85 7.67 -19.25
N ILE A 277 1.91 6.90 -19.07
CA ILE A 277 1.96 5.69 -18.23
C ILE A 277 2.94 5.93 -17.08
N ALA A 278 2.49 5.72 -15.84
CA ALA A 278 3.37 5.78 -14.68
C ALA A 278 4.38 4.61 -14.69
N CYS A 279 5.59 4.82 -14.17
CA CYS A 279 6.61 3.76 -14.08
C CYS A 279 6.07 2.53 -13.33
N GLN A 280 5.33 2.78 -12.24
CA GLN A 280 4.66 1.78 -11.42
C GLN A 280 3.75 0.85 -12.24
N THR A 281 3.04 1.38 -13.24
CA THR A 281 2.10 0.60 -14.08
C THR A 281 2.81 -0.54 -14.82
N CYS A 282 4.05 -0.30 -15.28
CA CYS A 282 4.84 -1.30 -15.98
C CYS A 282 5.70 -2.14 -15.05
N HIS A 283 6.24 -1.53 -13.99
CA HIS A 283 7.26 -2.15 -13.14
C HIS A 283 6.72 -2.78 -11.86
N ILE A 284 5.42 -2.63 -11.56
CA ILE A 284 4.74 -3.37 -10.48
C ILE A 284 3.62 -4.18 -11.12
N PRO A 285 3.95 -5.30 -11.80
CA PRO A 285 2.99 -6.09 -12.56
C PRO A 285 1.93 -6.73 -11.67
N ARG A 286 2.27 -7.00 -10.41
CA ARG A 286 1.41 -7.58 -9.37
C ARG A 286 1.77 -7.00 -8.00
N TYR A 287 0.85 -7.02 -7.05
CA TYR A 287 1.13 -6.79 -5.62
C TYR A 287 0.76 -8.04 -4.81
N SER A 288 1.02 -8.04 -3.51
CA SER A 288 0.93 -9.25 -2.66
C SER A 288 1.75 -10.40 -3.25
N ARG A 289 2.99 -10.06 -3.67
CA ARG A 289 3.95 -10.97 -4.31
C ARG A 289 4.81 -11.72 -3.29
N GLY A 290 4.86 -11.25 -2.05
CA GLY A 290 5.47 -11.97 -0.93
C GLY A 290 4.57 -13.11 -0.44
N TYR A 291 4.64 -13.42 0.85
CA TYR A 291 3.94 -14.55 1.46
C TYR A 291 2.51 -14.25 1.94
N PHE A 292 2.04 -13.01 1.78
CA PHE A 292 0.79 -12.55 2.39
C PHE A 292 -0.22 -12.10 1.35
N ALA A 293 -1.40 -12.72 1.38
CA ALA A 293 -2.55 -12.29 0.59
C ALA A 293 -3.11 -10.95 1.09
N SER A 294 -3.61 -10.15 0.17
CA SER A 294 -4.27 -8.88 0.45
C SER A 294 -5.77 -9.08 0.55
N LYS A 295 -6.40 -8.37 1.49
CA LYS A 295 -7.86 -8.33 1.56
C LYS A 295 -8.39 -7.42 0.46
N GLU A 296 -9.26 -7.96 -0.39
CA GLU A 296 -9.87 -7.26 -1.53
C GLU A 296 -11.38 -7.00 -1.32
N TRP A 297 -11.98 -7.69 -0.36
CA TRP A 297 -13.38 -7.52 0.01
C TRP A 297 -13.59 -7.57 1.52
N TRP A 298 -14.43 -6.68 2.06
CA TRP A 298 -14.90 -6.71 3.45
C TRP A 298 -16.38 -6.32 3.51
N ASP A 299 -17.25 -7.29 3.82
CA ASP A 299 -18.69 -7.06 3.98
C ASP A 299 -19.08 -6.99 5.45
N TRP A 300 -19.30 -5.79 5.98
CA TRP A 300 -19.80 -5.62 7.34
C TRP A 300 -21.28 -5.99 7.50
N SER A 301 -22.06 -6.07 6.42
CA SER A 301 -23.51 -6.33 6.48
C SER A 301 -23.85 -7.72 7.01
N THR A 302 -22.90 -8.65 6.90
CA THR A 302 -23.06 -10.02 7.39
C THR A 302 -22.55 -10.21 8.82
N ALA A 303 -21.95 -9.18 9.43
CA ALA A 303 -21.46 -9.25 10.80
C ALA A 303 -22.61 -9.41 11.81
N GLY A 304 -22.31 -10.06 12.93
CA GLY A 304 -23.26 -10.31 14.02
C GLY A 304 -23.79 -11.75 14.09
N GLN A 305 -23.52 -12.62 13.10
CA GLN A 305 -23.97 -14.02 13.19
C GLN A 305 -23.19 -14.76 14.26
N THR A 306 -23.88 -15.40 15.19
CA THR A 306 -23.33 -16.23 16.27
C THR A 306 -23.86 -17.65 16.18
N LYS A 307 -23.33 -18.55 17.00
CA LYS A 307 -23.98 -19.82 17.30
C LYS A 307 -25.29 -19.59 18.10
N PRO A 308 -26.15 -20.61 18.24
CA PRO A 308 -27.37 -20.52 19.06
C PRO A 308 -27.12 -20.13 20.53
N ASP A 309 -25.92 -20.39 21.06
CA ASP A 309 -25.50 -20.03 22.42
C ASP A 309 -24.92 -18.60 22.51
N ASN A 310 -25.10 -17.77 21.47
CA ASN A 310 -24.52 -16.43 21.32
C ASN A 310 -22.98 -16.38 21.27
N THR A 311 -22.31 -17.53 21.10
CA THR A 311 -20.85 -17.54 20.92
C THR A 311 -20.47 -17.02 19.53
N PRO A 312 -19.50 -16.09 19.42
CA PRO A 312 -18.99 -15.62 18.13
C PRO A 312 -18.35 -16.76 17.31
N ILE A 313 -18.52 -16.70 15.99
CA ILE A 313 -17.93 -17.63 15.03
C ILE A 313 -16.88 -16.93 14.17
N SER A 314 -15.92 -17.72 13.72
CA SER A 314 -14.96 -17.36 12.69
C SER A 314 -14.80 -18.54 11.74
N LYS A 315 -14.57 -18.26 10.46
CA LYS A 315 -14.34 -19.26 9.42
C LYS A 315 -13.08 -18.90 8.66
N VAL A 316 -12.34 -19.92 8.26
CA VAL A 316 -11.14 -19.79 7.43
C VAL A 316 -11.31 -20.53 6.11
N ASP A 317 -10.65 -20.09 5.05
CA ASP A 317 -10.54 -20.83 3.79
C ASP A 317 -9.49 -21.96 3.88
N ALA A 318 -9.32 -22.71 2.79
CA ALA A 318 -8.32 -23.77 2.70
C ALA A 318 -6.86 -23.29 2.81
N LYS A 319 -6.60 -21.99 2.59
CA LYS A 319 -5.28 -21.36 2.75
C LYS A 319 -5.09 -20.77 4.16
N GLY A 320 -6.08 -20.92 5.04
CA GLY A 320 -6.04 -20.41 6.42
C GLY A 320 -6.39 -18.93 6.57
N HIS A 321 -6.88 -18.26 5.53
CA HIS A 321 -7.34 -16.88 5.65
C HIS A 321 -8.70 -16.82 6.32
N GLU A 322 -8.88 -15.94 7.32
CA GLU A 322 -10.18 -15.67 7.89
C GLU A 322 -11.12 -15.10 6.82
N VAL A 323 -12.17 -15.83 6.44
CA VAL A 323 -13.17 -15.45 5.43
C VAL A 323 -14.48 -14.97 6.03
N TYR A 324 -14.71 -15.24 7.32
CA TYR A 324 -15.82 -14.67 8.08
C TYR A 324 -15.42 -14.49 9.55
N ASN A 325 -15.89 -13.42 10.18
CA ASN A 325 -15.80 -13.23 11.63
C ASN A 325 -17.05 -12.52 12.13
N SER A 326 -17.72 -13.00 13.18
CA SER A 326 -18.93 -12.35 13.72
C SER A 326 -18.76 -10.86 14.00
N LYS A 327 -17.55 -10.43 14.39
CA LYS A 327 -17.25 -9.05 14.73
C LYS A 327 -17.11 -8.13 13.52
N LYS A 328 -16.95 -8.69 12.32
CA LYS A 328 -16.47 -7.96 11.14
C LYS A 328 -17.19 -8.33 9.83
N GLY A 329 -17.87 -9.48 9.78
CA GLY A 329 -18.55 -10.00 8.59
C GLY A 329 -17.63 -10.79 7.67
N ASP A 330 -17.94 -10.82 6.37
CA ASP A 330 -17.25 -11.63 5.36
C ASP A 330 -16.03 -10.94 4.75
N PHE A 331 -15.06 -11.74 4.32
CA PHE A 331 -13.82 -11.30 3.69
C PHE A 331 -13.51 -12.08 2.42
N ARG A 332 -12.85 -11.42 1.46
CA ARG A 332 -12.14 -12.09 0.35
C ARG A 332 -10.68 -11.66 0.32
N TRP A 333 -9.82 -12.63 0.07
CA TRP A 333 -8.38 -12.46 0.00
C TRP A 333 -7.86 -12.91 -1.35
N GLU A 334 -6.85 -12.21 -1.86
CA GLU A 334 -6.21 -12.53 -3.12
C GLU A 334 -4.68 -12.38 -2.97
N ASP A 335 -3.94 -13.31 -3.55
CA ASP A 335 -2.48 -13.28 -3.64
C ASP A 335 -2.05 -12.91 -5.08
N ASN A 336 -0.85 -12.37 -5.24
CA ASN A 336 -0.24 -12.08 -6.53
C ASN A 336 -1.20 -11.31 -7.49
N VAL A 337 -1.80 -10.23 -6.99
CA VAL A 337 -2.95 -9.56 -7.60
C VAL A 337 -2.49 -8.61 -8.69
N VAL A 338 -3.15 -8.66 -9.86
CA VAL A 338 -2.94 -7.67 -10.93
C VAL A 338 -3.62 -6.36 -10.52
N PRO A 339 -2.91 -5.20 -10.48
CA PRO A 339 -3.52 -3.93 -10.12
C PRO A 339 -4.64 -3.53 -11.07
N ARG A 340 -5.59 -2.74 -10.56
CA ARG A 340 -6.49 -1.95 -11.41
C ARG A 340 -5.71 -0.73 -11.92
N TYR A 341 -6.02 -0.26 -13.12
CA TYR A 341 -5.39 0.94 -13.68
C TYR A 341 -6.40 2.08 -13.79
N VAL A 342 -5.97 3.29 -13.41
CA VAL A 342 -6.80 4.50 -13.45
C VAL A 342 -5.98 5.69 -13.93
N TRP A 343 -6.63 6.67 -14.57
CA TRP A 343 -6.02 7.97 -14.78
C TRP A 343 -5.81 8.68 -13.45
N PHE A 344 -4.65 9.32 -13.29
CA PHE A 344 -4.32 10.03 -12.07
C PHE A 344 -3.40 11.22 -12.31
N ASN A 345 -3.76 12.39 -11.76
CA ASN A 345 -3.02 13.64 -11.86
C ASN A 345 -2.41 14.14 -10.54
N GLY A 346 -2.53 13.37 -9.46
CA GLY A 346 -1.96 13.67 -8.15
C GLY A 346 -2.98 14.17 -7.14
N ILE A 347 -4.20 14.47 -7.58
CA ILE A 347 -5.28 14.96 -6.72
C ILE A 347 -6.22 13.80 -6.38
N VAL A 348 -6.42 13.58 -5.08
CA VAL A 348 -7.35 12.57 -4.55
C VAL A 348 -8.43 13.29 -3.77
N ASP A 349 -9.68 13.12 -4.19
CA ASP A 349 -10.84 13.52 -3.40
C ASP A 349 -11.22 12.40 -2.44
N TYR A 350 -11.63 12.74 -1.23
CA TYR A 350 -12.14 11.80 -0.24
C TYR A 350 -13.61 12.09 0.05
N THR A 351 -14.41 11.04 0.20
CA THR A 351 -15.74 11.14 0.80
C THR A 351 -15.57 11.28 2.30
N LEU A 352 -16.04 12.39 2.87
CA LEU A 352 -16.00 12.71 4.29
C LEU A 352 -17.32 12.32 4.98
N LEU A 353 -17.31 12.27 6.31
CA LEU A 353 -18.44 11.75 7.09
C LEU A 353 -19.76 12.51 6.91
N GLY A 354 -19.69 13.82 6.66
CA GLY A 354 -20.88 14.65 6.43
C GLY A 354 -21.36 14.65 4.97
N ASP A 355 -20.62 14.03 4.05
CA ASP A 355 -20.96 14.07 2.63
C ASP A 355 -22.14 13.14 2.35
N ARG A 356 -23.10 13.63 1.55
CA ARG A 356 -24.23 12.82 1.11
C ARG A 356 -23.77 11.81 0.04
N ILE A 357 -24.29 10.60 0.14
CA ILE A 357 -24.00 9.48 -0.77
C ILE A 357 -25.25 9.04 -1.52
N ASP A 358 -25.06 8.33 -2.64
CA ASP A 358 -26.12 7.62 -3.35
C ASP A 358 -25.98 6.10 -3.08
N PRO A 359 -26.81 5.50 -2.22
CA PRO A 359 -26.67 4.09 -1.85
C PRO A 359 -27.07 3.11 -2.96
N LYS A 360 -27.60 3.60 -4.09
CA LYS A 360 -27.91 2.77 -5.27
C LYS A 360 -26.67 2.52 -6.14
N LYS A 361 -25.56 3.22 -5.88
CA LYS A 361 -24.30 3.10 -6.59
C LYS A 361 -23.22 2.59 -5.64
N ILE A 362 -22.11 2.10 -6.22
CA ILE A 362 -20.90 1.84 -5.45
C ILE A 362 -20.31 3.20 -5.04
N VAL A 363 -20.26 3.47 -3.74
CA VAL A 363 -19.79 4.75 -3.19
C VAL A 363 -18.26 4.76 -3.16
N PRO A 364 -17.59 5.69 -3.85
CA PRO A 364 -16.15 5.84 -3.72
C PRO A 364 -15.82 6.43 -2.35
N ILE A 365 -14.97 5.77 -1.58
CA ILE A 365 -14.38 6.36 -0.37
C ILE A 365 -13.36 7.43 -0.76
N ASN A 366 -12.70 7.24 -1.90
CA ASN A 366 -11.87 8.23 -2.54
C ASN A 366 -11.94 8.10 -4.07
N ALA A 367 -11.68 9.21 -4.75
CA ALA A 367 -11.63 9.30 -6.19
C ALA A 367 -10.30 9.91 -6.63
N PHE A 368 -9.62 9.24 -7.56
CA PHE A 368 -8.38 9.71 -8.16
C PHE A 368 -8.77 10.59 -9.34
N ARG A 369 -8.44 11.89 -9.29
CA ARG A 369 -8.72 12.81 -10.40
C ARG A 369 -7.74 12.57 -11.54
N GLY A 370 -8.19 12.87 -12.75
CA GLY A 370 -7.39 12.82 -13.95
C GLY A 370 -8.20 12.36 -15.15
N GLY A 371 -7.58 12.36 -16.31
CA GLY A 371 -8.20 11.92 -17.55
C GLY A 371 -7.21 11.90 -18.71
N PRO A 372 -7.62 11.35 -19.87
CA PRO A 372 -6.76 11.23 -21.05
C PRO A 372 -6.28 12.59 -21.57
N GLU A 373 -7.14 13.61 -21.52
CA GLU A 373 -6.85 14.98 -21.99
C GLU A 373 -6.04 15.81 -20.99
N ASP A 374 -5.90 15.37 -19.74
CA ASP A 374 -5.12 16.08 -18.74
C ASP A 374 -3.62 15.80 -18.95
N SER A 375 -2.85 16.85 -19.19
CA SER A 375 -1.40 16.78 -19.44
C SER A 375 -0.61 16.34 -18.21
N LYS A 376 -1.17 16.49 -16.99
CA LYS A 376 -0.56 16.02 -15.74
C LYS A 376 -0.93 14.58 -15.41
N SER A 377 -1.94 14.04 -16.09
CA SER A 377 -2.46 12.70 -15.84
C SER A 377 -1.56 11.61 -16.43
N ARG A 378 -1.35 10.56 -15.64
CA ARG A 378 -0.79 9.29 -16.07
C ARG A 378 -1.70 8.14 -15.66
N ILE A 379 -1.57 7.01 -16.31
CA ILE A 379 -2.22 5.76 -15.91
C ILE A 379 -1.40 5.14 -14.78
N TRP A 380 -2.02 4.96 -13.62
CA TRP A 380 -1.41 4.46 -12.38
C TRP A 380 -2.01 3.13 -11.94
N PRO A 381 -1.22 2.23 -11.33
CA PRO A 381 -1.73 1.01 -10.72
C PRO A 381 -2.28 1.31 -9.32
N VAL A 382 -3.45 0.77 -9.03
CA VAL A 382 -4.11 0.88 -7.73
C VAL A 382 -4.65 -0.47 -7.27
N LYS A 383 -4.59 -0.74 -5.96
CA LYS A 383 -5.45 -1.73 -5.31
C LYS A 383 -6.84 -1.14 -5.15
N ALA A 384 -7.87 -1.93 -5.42
CA ALA A 384 -9.27 -1.54 -5.26
C ALA A 384 -9.92 -2.35 -4.13
N MET A 385 -9.80 -1.87 -2.90
CA MET A 385 -10.49 -2.47 -1.75
C MET A 385 -11.98 -2.23 -1.90
N ARG A 386 -12.78 -3.29 -1.95
CA ARG A 386 -14.24 -3.21 -2.02
C ARG A 386 -14.89 -3.74 -0.76
N GLY A 387 -16.17 -3.47 -0.57
CA GLY A 387 -16.88 -3.99 0.58
C GLY A 387 -18.25 -3.36 0.77
N LYS A 388 -18.92 -3.74 1.85
CA LYS A 388 -20.13 -3.07 2.33
C LYS A 388 -19.92 -2.55 3.74
N GLN A 389 -20.36 -1.33 4.00
CA GLN A 389 -20.24 -0.69 5.30
C GLN A 389 -21.53 0.06 5.66
N PRO A 390 -21.77 0.32 6.95
CA PRO A 390 -23.00 0.98 7.38
C PRO A 390 -23.09 2.42 6.88
N TYR A 391 -24.31 2.87 6.61
CA TYR A 391 -24.67 4.25 6.31
C TYR A 391 -25.99 4.60 7.00
N ASP A 392 -26.21 5.88 7.29
CA ASP A 392 -27.47 6.40 7.81
C ASP A 392 -28.47 6.54 6.64
N SER A 393 -29.59 5.81 6.71
CA SER A 393 -30.53 5.70 5.59
C SER A 393 -31.50 6.87 5.46
N VAL A 394 -31.48 7.82 6.39
CA VAL A 394 -32.28 9.06 6.32
C VAL A 394 -31.39 10.22 5.90
N ASN A 395 -30.23 10.37 6.54
CA ASN A 395 -29.27 11.43 6.26
C ASN A 395 -28.50 11.19 4.95
N MET A 396 -28.43 9.92 4.52
CA MET A 396 -27.66 9.46 3.36
C MET A 396 -26.17 9.76 3.52
N THR A 397 -25.60 9.46 4.68
CA THR A 397 -24.18 9.66 4.98
C THR A 397 -23.55 8.35 5.44
N LEU A 398 -22.25 8.15 5.19
CA LEU A 398 -21.54 6.99 5.72
C LEU A 398 -21.57 7.02 7.25
N ALA A 399 -21.78 5.86 7.87
CA ALA A 399 -21.93 5.77 9.32
C ALA A 399 -20.70 5.12 9.97
N VAL A 400 -20.36 5.60 11.17
CA VAL A 400 -19.22 5.11 11.95
C VAL A 400 -19.73 4.32 13.15
N PRO A 401 -19.40 3.02 13.27
CA PRO A 401 -19.71 2.27 14.47
C PRO A 401 -18.64 2.44 15.56
N HIS A 402 -19.09 2.50 16.81
CA HIS A 402 -18.28 2.19 17.98
C HIS A 402 -18.09 0.67 18.06
N THR A 403 -16.86 0.20 17.86
CA THR A 403 -16.55 -1.24 17.71
C THR A 403 -15.88 -1.84 18.93
N VAL A 404 -15.12 -1.04 19.68
CA VAL A 404 -14.24 -1.50 20.77
C VAL A 404 -14.88 -1.33 22.15
N GLY A 405 -14.27 -1.92 23.18
CA GLY A 405 -14.76 -1.79 24.56
C GLY A 405 -15.89 -2.78 24.91
N LYS A 406 -16.42 -2.66 26.12
CA LYS A 406 -17.48 -3.56 26.62
C LYS A 406 -18.82 -3.34 25.92
N ASP A 407 -19.00 -2.14 25.39
CA ASP A 407 -20.25 -1.62 24.87
C ASP A 407 -20.19 -1.36 23.35
N GLY A 408 -19.10 -1.78 22.70
CA GLY A 408 -18.90 -1.70 21.26
C GLY A 408 -19.36 -2.96 20.53
N PHE A 409 -19.57 -2.80 19.22
CA PHE A 409 -20.14 -3.83 18.34
C PHE A 409 -19.45 -5.20 18.44
N TRP A 410 -18.12 -5.23 18.64
CA TRP A 410 -17.37 -6.50 18.73
C TRP A 410 -17.69 -7.34 19.97
N LYS A 411 -18.47 -6.81 20.91
CA LYS A 411 -18.96 -7.49 22.10
C LYS A 411 -20.47 -7.61 22.13
N THR A 412 -21.18 -6.57 21.71
CA THR A 412 -22.65 -6.50 21.81
C THR A 412 -23.36 -7.05 20.58
N PHE A 413 -22.73 -7.00 19.40
CA PHE A 413 -23.35 -7.25 18.10
C PHE A 413 -24.61 -6.41 17.83
N ASP A 414 -24.74 -5.27 18.53
CA ASP A 414 -25.84 -4.31 18.37
C ASP A 414 -25.38 -3.14 17.48
N TRP A 415 -25.91 -3.12 16.26
CA TRP A 415 -25.59 -2.08 15.28
C TRP A 415 -26.14 -0.71 15.63
N ASP A 416 -27.38 -0.61 16.12
CA ASP A 416 -28.02 0.68 16.38
C ASP A 416 -27.28 1.43 17.49
N SER A 417 -27.00 0.72 18.60
CA SER A 417 -26.20 1.25 19.71
C SER A 417 -24.79 1.62 19.30
N ALA A 418 -24.13 0.78 18.48
CA ALA A 418 -22.79 1.05 17.99
C ALA A 418 -22.73 2.30 17.09
N LEU A 419 -23.68 2.44 16.16
CA LEU A 419 -23.75 3.57 15.25
C LEU A 419 -24.12 4.87 15.98
N ALA A 420 -25.08 4.82 16.91
CA ALA A 420 -25.44 5.99 17.71
C ALA A 420 -24.23 6.56 18.47
N LYS A 421 -23.41 5.71 19.09
CA LYS A 421 -22.20 6.13 19.82
C LYS A 421 -21.10 6.60 18.89
N GLY A 422 -20.84 5.87 17.81
CA GLY A 422 -19.76 6.20 16.88
C GLY A 422 -20.03 7.49 16.12
N MET A 423 -21.27 7.71 15.65
CA MET A 423 -21.69 8.95 15.00
C MET A 423 -21.63 10.14 15.95
N LYS A 424 -22.11 9.98 17.20
CA LYS A 424 -22.01 11.03 18.23
C LYS A 424 -20.55 11.41 18.50
N SER A 425 -19.66 10.44 18.65
CA SER A 425 -18.22 10.70 18.84
C SER A 425 -17.58 11.38 17.62
N ALA A 426 -18.08 11.09 16.42
CA ALA A 426 -17.63 11.72 15.18
C ALA A 426 -18.25 13.10 14.93
N GLY A 427 -19.08 13.62 15.85
CA GLY A 427 -19.79 14.90 15.69
C GLY A 427 -20.84 14.88 14.57
N GLN A 428 -21.37 13.70 14.22
CA GLN A 428 -22.39 13.52 13.19
C GLN A 428 -23.75 13.15 13.81
N SER A 429 -24.83 13.56 13.14
CA SER A 429 -26.19 13.13 13.50
C SER A 429 -26.43 11.69 13.08
N TYR A 430 -27.20 10.95 13.88
CA TYR A 430 -27.69 9.61 13.55
C TYR A 430 -29.21 9.59 13.65
N SER A 431 -29.88 9.11 12.60
CA SER A 431 -31.34 9.11 12.52
C SER A 431 -32.01 7.96 13.27
N GLY A 432 -31.23 7.03 13.85
CA GLY A 432 -31.75 5.75 14.37
C GLY A 432 -32.15 4.75 13.28
N LYS A 433 -31.75 4.99 12.03
CA LYS A 433 -31.96 4.06 10.91
C LYS A 433 -30.69 3.92 10.12
N TYR A 434 -30.36 2.70 9.74
CA TYR A 434 -29.16 2.41 8.97
C TYR A 434 -29.45 1.38 7.87
N GLY A 435 -28.54 1.34 6.91
CA GLY A 435 -28.42 0.24 5.96
C GLY A 435 -26.95 -0.05 5.71
N PHE A 436 -26.67 -0.90 4.72
CA PHE A 436 -25.32 -1.16 4.25
C PHE A 436 -25.22 -0.79 2.78
N VAL A 437 -24.12 -0.14 2.41
CA VAL A 437 -23.86 0.33 1.05
C VAL A 437 -22.55 -0.23 0.53
N GLU A 438 -22.50 -0.58 -0.74
CA GLU A 438 -21.27 -0.98 -1.40
C GLU A 438 -20.30 0.20 -1.55
N THR A 439 -19.04 -0.03 -1.25
CA THR A 439 -17.99 0.98 -1.31
C THR A 439 -16.76 0.46 -2.03
N VAL A 440 -15.99 1.39 -2.59
CA VAL A 440 -14.65 1.12 -3.14
C VAL A 440 -13.66 2.17 -2.65
N MET A 441 -12.49 1.73 -2.23
CA MET A 441 -11.37 2.59 -1.86
C MET A 441 -10.14 2.20 -2.66
N LEU A 442 -9.56 3.18 -3.36
CA LEU A 442 -8.38 3.01 -4.18
C LEU A 442 -7.12 3.35 -3.38
N TRP A 443 -6.12 2.48 -3.47
CA TRP A 443 -4.81 2.65 -2.86
C TRP A 443 -3.73 2.59 -3.94
N PRO A 444 -2.85 3.59 -4.06
CA PRO A 444 -1.81 3.57 -5.08
C PRO A 444 -0.76 2.52 -4.74
N ILE A 445 -0.35 1.75 -5.74
CA ILE A 445 0.69 0.73 -5.61
C ILE A 445 2.04 1.34 -6.00
N ASN A 446 2.99 1.36 -5.07
CA ASN A 446 4.27 2.06 -5.22
C ASN A 446 5.50 1.20 -4.91
N HIS A 447 5.32 0.10 -4.19
CA HIS A 447 6.38 -0.83 -3.79
C HIS A 447 6.18 -2.17 -4.49
N MET A 448 7.04 -3.14 -4.18
CA MET A 448 7.15 -4.42 -4.88
C MET A 448 7.52 -4.26 -6.35
N VAL A 449 8.44 -3.34 -6.63
CA VAL A 449 8.97 -3.14 -7.99
C VAL A 449 9.67 -4.43 -8.42
N ALA A 450 9.19 -5.02 -9.50
CA ALA A 450 9.67 -6.29 -10.02
C ALA A 450 11.00 -6.13 -10.80
N PRO A 451 11.76 -7.22 -10.97
CA PRO A 451 12.87 -7.27 -11.92
C PRO A 451 12.44 -6.80 -13.31
N LYS A 452 13.36 -6.18 -14.07
CA LYS A 452 13.05 -5.60 -15.39
C LYS A 452 12.55 -6.66 -16.39
N GLU A 453 12.92 -7.91 -16.20
CA GLU A 453 12.49 -9.07 -16.98
C GLU A 453 11.00 -9.40 -16.77
N GLU A 454 10.42 -9.04 -15.62
CA GLU A 454 9.01 -9.26 -15.27
C GLU A 454 8.13 -8.01 -15.53
N ALA A 455 8.73 -6.93 -16.04
CA ALA A 455 7.97 -5.74 -16.39
C ALA A 455 6.88 -6.05 -17.42
N VAL A 456 5.75 -5.35 -17.32
CA VAL A 456 4.58 -5.57 -18.18
C VAL A 456 4.95 -5.45 -19.66
N THR A 457 4.60 -6.47 -20.44
CA THR A 457 4.89 -6.54 -21.88
C THR A 457 3.84 -5.80 -22.72
N CYS A 458 4.18 -5.44 -23.96
CA CYS A 458 3.28 -4.73 -24.88
C CYS A 458 1.92 -5.43 -25.03
N MET A 459 1.94 -6.74 -25.28
CA MET A 459 0.71 -7.52 -25.51
C MET A 459 -0.21 -7.56 -24.29
N SER A 460 0.34 -7.39 -23.09
CA SER A 460 -0.47 -7.34 -21.86
C SER A 460 -1.40 -6.12 -21.81
N CYS A 461 -1.09 -5.05 -22.55
CA CYS A 461 -1.87 -3.81 -22.59
C CYS A 461 -2.59 -3.59 -23.93
N HIS A 462 -1.95 -3.96 -25.04
CA HIS A 462 -2.41 -3.70 -26.41
C HIS A 462 -3.40 -4.75 -26.95
N THR A 463 -3.99 -5.58 -26.08
CA THR A 463 -5.03 -6.56 -26.43
C THR A 463 -6.39 -6.10 -25.90
N LYS A 464 -7.49 -6.48 -26.58
CA LYS A 464 -8.87 -6.09 -26.23
C LYS A 464 -9.22 -6.31 -24.76
N ASN A 465 -8.85 -7.48 -24.23
CA ASN A 465 -9.07 -7.85 -22.83
C ASN A 465 -7.78 -7.73 -21.99
N GLY A 466 -6.88 -6.84 -22.39
CA GLY A 466 -5.63 -6.58 -21.68
C GLY A 466 -5.82 -5.78 -20.38
N ARG A 467 -4.70 -5.51 -19.71
CA ARG A 467 -4.60 -4.80 -18.43
C ARG A 467 -5.29 -3.43 -18.44
N LEU A 468 -5.26 -2.72 -19.57
CA LEU A 468 -5.83 -1.37 -19.69
C LEU A 468 -7.30 -1.35 -20.12
N SER A 469 -7.96 -2.49 -20.29
CA SER A 469 -9.34 -2.60 -20.80
C SER A 469 -10.37 -1.74 -20.05
N GLY A 470 -10.18 -1.54 -18.73
CA GLY A 470 -11.04 -0.68 -17.91
C GLY A 470 -10.64 0.80 -17.85
N VAL A 471 -9.65 1.23 -18.64
CA VAL A 471 -9.20 2.63 -18.70
C VAL A 471 -9.89 3.35 -19.86
N GLU A 472 -10.79 4.27 -19.50
CA GLU A 472 -11.58 5.05 -20.45
C GLU A 472 -10.74 6.10 -21.19
N GLY A 473 -11.16 6.41 -22.42
CA GLY A 473 -10.59 7.47 -23.25
C GLY A 473 -9.14 7.26 -23.69
N LEU A 474 -8.58 6.06 -23.51
CA LEU A 474 -7.29 5.68 -24.05
C LEU A 474 -7.45 5.08 -25.45
N TYR A 475 -6.68 5.56 -26.42
CA TYR A 475 -6.46 4.86 -27.69
C TYR A 475 -5.15 4.08 -27.63
N ALA A 476 -5.22 2.76 -27.76
CA ALA A 476 -4.08 1.86 -27.79
C ALA A 476 -4.08 1.05 -29.12
N PRO A 477 -3.05 1.21 -29.97
CA PRO A 477 -2.90 0.43 -31.19
C PRO A 477 -3.00 -1.09 -30.93
N GLY A 478 -3.71 -1.82 -31.80
CA GLY A 478 -3.94 -3.26 -31.66
C GLY A 478 -5.09 -3.64 -30.71
N ARG A 479 -5.46 -2.75 -29.78
CA ARG A 479 -6.63 -2.91 -28.90
C ARG A 479 -7.84 -2.19 -29.49
N ASP A 480 -7.66 -0.90 -29.76
CA ASP A 480 -8.70 0.01 -30.18
C ASP A 480 -8.63 0.25 -31.69
N SER A 481 -9.78 0.49 -32.30
CA SER A 481 -9.90 0.84 -33.71
C SER A 481 -10.64 2.16 -33.83
N ASN A 482 -10.27 2.96 -34.84
CA ASN A 482 -10.94 4.23 -35.11
C ASN A 482 -11.37 4.18 -36.57
N LYS A 483 -12.67 4.08 -36.82
CA LYS A 483 -13.23 3.90 -38.17
C LYS A 483 -12.73 4.94 -39.17
N LEU A 484 -12.55 6.19 -38.75
CA LEU A 484 -12.08 7.26 -39.65
C LEU A 484 -10.60 7.07 -39.99
N LEU A 485 -9.75 6.75 -39.01
CA LEU A 485 -8.34 6.44 -39.24
C LEU A 485 -8.17 5.14 -40.04
N ASP A 486 -8.97 4.13 -39.76
CA ASP A 486 -8.97 2.86 -40.48
C ASP A 486 -9.38 3.06 -41.95
N MET A 487 -10.43 3.85 -42.20
CA MET A 487 -10.86 4.23 -43.55
C MET A 487 -9.80 5.07 -44.27
N ALA A 488 -9.21 6.05 -43.60
CA ALA A 488 -8.14 6.87 -44.17
C ALA A 488 -6.90 6.03 -44.51
N GLY A 489 -6.51 5.12 -43.62
CA GLY A 489 -5.43 4.16 -43.85
C GLY A 489 -5.72 3.22 -45.01
N LEU A 490 -6.93 2.68 -45.09
CA LEU A 490 -7.35 1.83 -46.21
C LEU A 490 -7.36 2.60 -47.53
N ALA A 491 -7.89 3.83 -47.54
CA ALA A 491 -7.88 4.69 -48.71
C ALA A 491 -6.44 4.96 -49.18
N LEU A 492 -5.51 5.22 -48.26
CA LEU A 492 -4.11 5.44 -48.59
C LEU A 492 -3.44 4.19 -49.16
N ILE A 493 -3.76 3.00 -48.64
CA ILE A 493 -3.30 1.72 -49.21
C ILE A 493 -3.84 1.54 -50.63
N ILE A 494 -5.13 1.79 -50.85
CA ILE A 494 -5.77 1.68 -52.17
C ILE A 494 -5.16 2.67 -53.16
N LEU A 495 -4.95 3.93 -52.76
CA LEU A 495 -4.32 4.95 -53.60
C LEU A 495 -2.88 4.58 -53.95
N THR A 496 -2.11 4.07 -52.98
CA THR A 496 -0.73 3.62 -53.21
C THR A 496 -0.68 2.45 -54.17
N LEU A 497 -1.54 1.45 -53.98
CA LEU A 497 -1.66 0.30 -54.88
C LEU A 497 -2.07 0.75 -56.30
N GLY A 498 -3.04 1.66 -56.40
CA GLY A 498 -3.44 2.27 -57.67
C GLY A 498 -2.28 2.97 -58.37
N GLY A 499 -1.49 3.76 -57.64
CA GLY A 499 -0.29 4.41 -58.17
C GLY A 499 0.75 3.42 -58.70
N VAL A 500 1.01 2.34 -57.96
CA VAL A 500 1.93 1.27 -58.39
C VAL A 500 1.43 0.56 -59.65
N ILE A 501 0.13 0.26 -59.72
CA ILE A 501 -0.48 -0.37 -60.90
C ILE A 501 -0.39 0.55 -62.12
N VAL A 502 -0.76 1.83 -61.99
CA VAL A 502 -0.68 2.81 -63.07
C VAL A 502 0.76 2.96 -63.55
N HIS A 503 1.73 3.07 -62.63
CA HIS A 503 3.15 3.12 -62.99
C HIS A 503 3.62 1.86 -63.73
N GLY A 504 3.17 0.68 -63.29
CA GLY A 504 3.43 -0.60 -63.95
C GLY A 504 2.84 -0.67 -65.36
N MET A 505 1.58 -0.24 -65.53
CA MET A 505 0.90 -0.19 -66.83
C MET A 505 1.60 0.79 -67.79
N LEU A 506 1.99 1.98 -67.32
CA LEU A 506 2.75 2.94 -68.11
C LEU A 506 4.09 2.35 -68.57
N ARG A 507 4.83 1.68 -67.67
CA ARG A 507 6.07 0.98 -68.04
C ARG A 507 5.84 -0.08 -69.12
N ALA A 508 4.80 -0.89 -68.99
CA ALA A 508 4.45 -1.91 -69.98
C ALA A 508 4.06 -1.30 -71.34
N PHE A 509 3.23 -0.25 -71.33
CA PHE A 509 2.80 0.48 -72.53
C PHE A 509 3.99 1.11 -73.28
N PHE A 510 4.88 1.82 -72.57
CA PHE A 510 6.06 2.44 -73.19
C PHE A 510 7.08 1.39 -73.68
N LYS A 511 7.15 0.22 -73.04
CA LYS A 511 7.96 -0.92 -73.54
C LYS A 511 7.36 -1.48 -74.84
N PHE A 512 6.04 -1.66 -74.91
CA PHE A 512 5.34 -2.12 -76.12
C PHE A 512 5.48 -1.13 -77.29
N LYS A 513 5.44 0.18 -77.00
CA LYS A 513 5.58 1.24 -78.00
C LYS A 513 7.01 1.36 -78.56
N ARG A 514 8.03 0.99 -77.78
CA ARG A 514 9.44 0.90 -78.22
C ARG A 514 9.76 -0.39 -78.99
N GLY A 515 8.89 -1.40 -78.94
CA GLY A 515 9.09 -2.70 -79.58
C GLY A 515 8.40 -2.90 -80.94
N LYS A 516 7.74 -1.89 -81.50
CA LYS A 516 7.26 -1.93 -82.89
C LYS A 516 8.39 -1.44 -83.82
N PRO A 517 8.95 -2.27 -84.71
CA PRO A 517 9.80 -1.77 -85.79
C PRO A 517 8.94 -0.91 -86.73
N SER A 518 9.54 0.17 -87.23
CA SER A 518 8.99 1.07 -88.26
C SER A 518 8.64 0.33 -89.54
#